data_AF-A0A4Q8QDM0-F1
#
_entry.id   AF-A0A4Q8QDM0-F1
#
_cell.length_a   1.000
_cell.length_b   1.000
_cell.length_c   1.000
_cell.angle_alpha   90.00
_cell.angle_beta   90.00
_cell.angle_gamma   90.00
#
_symmetry.space_group_name_H-M   'P 1'
#
loop_
_entity.id
_entity.type
_entity.pdbx_description
1 polymer ?
#
loop_
_entity_poly.entity_id
_entity_poly.type
_entity_poly.pdbx_seq_one_letter_code
_entity_poly.pdbx_strand_id
1 'polypeptide(L)'
;MGKLKPFFFCVVVSITFSCDFLEGQDKPQIFPEYDYSAIEELVLYEFETDNQVVINDFSTIERIRQTFLDQESYFKNELRKFNGVKPDYSITLFSLKDTLELMVYPTPIEDKIELGFTEKYDPKNPMKTRLVHRFYMNREILELLR
;
A
#
# COMPACT_ATOMS: atom_id res chain seq x y z
N MET A 1 49.60 -16.30 -47.60
CA MET A 1 48.45 -17.14 -47.20
C MET A 1 48.70 -17.54 -45.75
N GLY A 2 47.90 -17.27 -44.73
CA GLY A 2 46.62 -16.61 -44.53
C GLY A 2 46.46 -16.42 -43.00
N LYS A 3 45.63 -15.46 -42.60
CA LYS A 3 45.40 -14.95 -41.23
C LYS A 3 44.61 -15.94 -40.34
N LEU A 4 44.78 -15.88 -39.01
CA LEU A 4 43.74 -15.75 -37.94
C LEU A 4 44.40 -15.95 -36.56
N LYS A 5 44.75 -14.87 -35.83
CA LYS A 5 44.05 -14.22 -34.70
C LYS A 5 43.77 -15.08 -33.45
N PRO A 6 44.01 -14.53 -32.24
CA PRO A 6 43.89 -15.22 -30.96
C PRO A 6 42.41 -15.46 -30.64
N PHE A 7 42.08 -16.68 -30.22
CA PHE A 7 40.76 -16.96 -29.64
C PHE A 7 40.73 -16.35 -28.24
N PHE A 8 40.35 -15.08 -28.20
CA PHE A 8 39.70 -14.43 -27.07
C PHE A 8 38.46 -15.27 -26.76
N PHE A 9 38.59 -16.28 -25.89
CA PHE A 9 37.44 -16.98 -25.35
C PHE A 9 36.83 -16.02 -24.32
N CYS A 10 35.97 -15.14 -24.85
CA CYS A 10 34.96 -14.41 -24.11
C CYS A 10 34.12 -15.43 -23.33
N VAL A 11 34.59 -15.81 -22.14
CA VAL A 11 33.69 -16.18 -21.06
C VAL A 11 33.21 -14.87 -20.45
N VAL A 12 32.49 -14.09 -21.26
CA VAL A 12 31.40 -13.30 -20.72
C VAL A 12 30.43 -14.37 -20.26
N VAL A 13 30.60 -14.80 -19.00
CA VAL A 13 29.48 -15.38 -18.26
C VAL A 13 28.44 -14.27 -18.35
N SER A 14 27.57 -14.40 -19.33
CA SER A 14 26.32 -13.69 -19.40
C SER A 14 25.63 -14.06 -18.11
N ILE A 15 25.87 -13.24 -17.09
CA ILE A 15 25.06 -13.16 -15.91
C ILE A 15 23.73 -12.61 -16.42
N THR A 16 22.95 -13.46 -17.07
CA THR A 16 21.50 -13.34 -17.10
C THR A 16 21.07 -13.64 -15.67
N PHE A 17 21.34 -12.70 -14.75
CA PHE A 17 20.39 -12.42 -13.70
C PHE A 17 19.15 -12.00 -14.47
N SER A 18 18.35 -12.98 -14.87
CA SER A 18 16.98 -12.73 -15.29
C SER A 18 16.39 -11.83 -14.23
N CYS A 19 15.99 -10.63 -14.64
CA CYS A 19 15.19 -9.71 -13.84
C CYS A 19 13.88 -10.34 -13.33
N ASP A 20 13.58 -11.56 -13.74
CA ASP A 20 12.44 -12.38 -13.31
C ASP A 20 12.49 -12.78 -11.83
N PHE A 21 13.63 -12.67 -11.14
CA PHE A 21 13.72 -13.01 -9.71
C PHE A 21 13.09 -11.98 -8.74
N LEU A 22 12.56 -10.87 -9.27
CA LEU A 22 11.70 -9.95 -8.52
C LEU A 22 10.22 -10.15 -8.85
N GLU A 23 9.81 -11.34 -9.32
CA GLU A 23 8.42 -11.76 -9.19
C GLU A 23 8.00 -11.64 -7.73
N GLY A 24 7.03 -10.76 -7.48
CA GLY A 24 6.63 -10.33 -6.15
C GLY A 24 6.26 -11.53 -5.28
N GLN A 25 7.14 -11.85 -4.33
CA GLN A 25 6.87 -12.88 -3.33
C GLN A 25 5.53 -12.57 -2.67
N ASP A 26 4.64 -13.56 -2.68
CA ASP A 26 3.38 -13.52 -1.96
C ASP A 26 3.68 -13.29 -0.47
N LYS A 27 3.11 -12.22 0.11
CA LYS A 27 3.28 -11.89 1.53
C LYS A 27 1.94 -11.93 2.26
N PRO A 28 1.94 -12.33 3.54
CA PRO A 28 0.76 -12.19 4.37
C PRO A 28 0.36 -10.72 4.48
N GLN A 29 -0.94 -10.49 4.59
CA GLN A 29 -1.48 -9.16 4.86
C GLN A 29 -1.38 -8.86 6.35
N ILE A 30 -1.12 -7.59 6.67
CA ILE A 30 -1.10 -7.08 8.04
C ILE A 30 -2.05 -5.88 8.06
N PHE A 31 -2.86 -5.79 9.10
CA PHE A 31 -3.88 -4.77 9.29
C PHE A 31 -3.45 -3.81 10.40
N PRO A 32 -3.77 -2.52 10.31
CA PRO A 32 -3.38 -1.56 11.33
C PRO A 32 -4.22 -1.74 12.59
N GLU A 33 -3.56 -1.61 13.74
CA GLU A 33 -4.22 -1.50 15.04
C GLU A 33 -4.68 -0.05 15.23
N TYR A 34 -5.90 0.25 14.82
CA TYR A 34 -6.52 1.58 14.93
C TYR A 34 -7.97 1.45 15.39
N ASP A 35 -8.41 2.34 16.27
CA ASP A 35 -9.80 2.40 16.72
C ASP A 35 -10.67 3.13 15.70
N TYR A 36 -11.15 2.38 14.70
CA TYR A 36 -12.01 2.91 13.65
C TYR A 36 -13.33 3.49 14.18
N SER A 37 -13.80 3.10 15.37
CA SER A 37 -15.02 3.68 15.95
C SER A 37 -14.84 5.14 16.37
N ALA A 38 -13.59 5.57 16.57
CA ALA A 38 -13.24 6.90 17.06
C ALA A 38 -12.83 7.89 15.95
N ILE A 39 -13.01 7.56 14.67
CA ILE A 39 -12.70 8.48 13.56
C ILE A 39 -13.57 9.74 13.68
N GLU A 40 -12.99 10.93 13.72
CA GLU A 40 -13.72 12.21 13.77
C GLU A 40 -13.60 13.00 12.47
N GLU A 41 -12.48 12.86 11.78
CA GLU A 41 -12.17 13.56 10.54
C GLU A 41 -11.37 12.64 9.63
N LEU A 42 -11.53 12.83 8.34
CA LEU A 42 -10.77 12.17 7.30
C LEU A 42 -10.24 13.19 6.32
N VAL A 43 -8.98 13.04 5.92
CA VAL A 43 -8.36 13.86 4.89
C VAL A 43 -7.95 12.96 3.74
N LEU A 44 -8.53 13.20 2.57
CA LEU A 44 -8.11 12.61 1.31
C LEU A 44 -7.13 13.56 0.63
N TYR A 45 -6.00 13.04 0.20
CA TYR A 45 -5.02 13.78 -0.58
C TYR A 45 -4.69 13.02 -1.86
N GLU A 46 -4.85 13.67 -3.01
CA GLU A 46 -4.59 13.12 -4.33
C GLU A 46 -3.19 13.55 -4.81
N PHE A 47 -2.27 12.60 -5.01
CA PHE A 47 -0.88 12.94 -5.30
C PHE A 47 -0.67 13.53 -6.70
N GLU A 48 -1.48 13.14 -7.67
CA GLU A 48 -1.33 13.61 -9.06
C GLU A 48 -1.75 15.07 -9.22
N THR A 49 -2.84 15.46 -8.57
CA THR A 49 -3.47 16.78 -8.71
C THR A 49 -3.07 17.76 -7.60
N ASP A 50 -2.35 17.30 -6.58
CA ASP A 50 -2.04 18.07 -5.35
C ASP A 50 -3.33 18.62 -4.71
N ASN A 51 -4.41 17.84 -4.80
CA ASN A 51 -5.72 18.22 -4.29
C ASN A 51 -5.96 17.58 -2.92
N GLN A 52 -6.58 18.34 -2.02
CA GLN A 52 -6.92 17.87 -0.68
C GLN A 52 -8.41 18.09 -0.42
N VAL A 53 -9.07 17.04 0.07
CA VAL A 53 -10.45 17.08 0.53
C VAL A 53 -10.49 16.71 2.01
N VAL A 54 -11.09 17.58 2.81
CA VAL A 54 -11.33 17.35 4.24
C VAL A 54 -12.79 16.94 4.42
N ILE A 55 -13.01 15.80 5.08
CA ILE A 55 -14.32 15.22 5.34
C ILE A 55 -14.51 15.16 6.85
N ASN A 56 -15.50 15.89 7.35
CA ASN A 56 -15.87 15.94 8.76
C ASN A 56 -17.38 15.87 8.97
N ASP A 57 -18.14 15.56 7.92
CA ASP A 57 -19.58 15.41 8.03
C ASP A 57 -19.93 14.06 8.69
N PHE A 58 -20.88 14.10 9.62
CA PHE A 58 -21.21 12.96 10.45
C PHE A 58 -21.69 11.74 9.65
N SER A 59 -22.46 11.93 8.57
CA SER A 59 -23.05 10.82 7.82
C SER A 59 -21.98 10.07 7.02
N THR A 60 -21.06 10.77 6.37
CA THR A 60 -19.96 10.15 5.62
C THR A 60 -18.98 9.48 6.56
N ILE A 61 -18.60 10.17 7.65
CA ILE A 61 -17.72 9.58 8.67
C ILE A 61 -18.33 8.29 9.23
N GLU A 62 -19.62 8.27 9.57
CA GLU A 62 -20.26 7.07 10.10
C GLU A 62 -20.24 5.91 9.09
N ARG A 63 -20.52 6.16 7.80
CA ARG A 63 -20.42 5.12 6.77
C ARG A 63 -19.01 4.55 6.68
N ILE A 64 -18.00 5.42 6.69
CA ILE A 64 -16.59 5.01 6.62
C ILE A 64 -16.20 4.18 7.85
N ARG A 65 -16.65 4.56 9.06
CA ARG A 65 -16.45 3.76 10.27
C ARG A 65 -17.04 2.36 10.09
N GLN A 66 -18.28 2.27 9.61
CA GLN A 66 -18.94 0.98 9.38
C GLN A 66 -18.17 0.14 8.36
N THR A 67 -17.70 0.72 7.26
CA THR A 67 -16.89 0.04 6.24
C THR A 67 -15.58 -0.53 6.83
N PHE A 68 -14.85 0.23 7.65
CA PHE A 68 -13.64 -0.28 8.30
C PHE A 68 -13.91 -1.32 9.40
N LEU A 69 -15.06 -1.25 10.08
CA LEU A 69 -15.43 -2.20 11.13
C LEU A 69 -16.01 -3.51 10.57
N ASP A 70 -16.56 -3.47 9.36
CA ASP A 70 -17.10 -4.63 8.67
C ASP A 70 -15.98 -5.59 8.23
N GLN A 71 -16.05 -6.84 8.70
CA GLN A 71 -15.03 -7.83 8.38
C GLN A 71 -15.13 -8.34 6.94
N GLU A 72 -16.31 -8.30 6.34
CA GLU A 72 -16.55 -8.75 4.96
C GLU A 72 -15.94 -7.79 3.94
N SER A 73 -15.65 -6.55 4.36
CA SER A 73 -14.95 -5.56 3.55
C SER A 73 -13.47 -5.91 3.32
N TYR A 74 -12.91 -6.94 3.98
CA TYR A 74 -11.49 -7.30 3.90
C TYR A 74 -11.23 -8.66 3.25
N PHE A 75 -10.22 -8.73 2.39
CA PHE A 75 -9.81 -9.98 1.72
C PHE A 75 -8.75 -10.75 2.55
N LYS A 76 -9.06 -11.11 3.80
CA LYS A 76 -8.08 -11.59 4.80
C LYS A 76 -7.31 -12.87 4.42
N ASN A 77 -7.92 -13.72 3.60
CA ASN A 77 -7.35 -15.02 3.22
C ASN A 77 -6.42 -14.94 1.99
N GLU A 78 -6.28 -13.77 1.38
CA GLU A 78 -5.45 -13.59 0.20
C GLU A 78 -4.01 -13.20 0.56
N LEU A 79 -3.08 -13.51 -0.34
CA LEU A 79 -1.72 -13.04 -0.24
C LEU A 79 -1.56 -11.78 -1.09
N ARG A 80 -0.72 -10.87 -0.61
CA ARG A 80 -0.39 -9.67 -1.37
C ARG A 80 0.74 -9.96 -2.34
N LYS A 81 0.56 -9.49 -3.58
CA LYS A 81 1.60 -9.50 -4.61
C LYS A 81 2.28 -8.14 -4.64
N PHE A 82 3.60 -8.11 -4.52
CA PHE A 82 4.34 -6.86 -4.65
C PHE A 82 4.48 -6.49 -6.12
N ASN A 83 3.95 -5.33 -6.50
CA ASN A 83 4.00 -4.81 -7.88
C ASN A 83 4.86 -3.54 -8.03
N GLY A 84 5.50 -3.05 -6.96
CA GLY A 84 6.38 -1.87 -7.02
C GLY A 84 5.69 -0.55 -7.39
N VAL A 85 4.35 -0.50 -7.35
CA VAL A 85 3.58 0.66 -7.80
C VAL A 85 3.55 1.75 -6.71
N LYS A 86 3.49 3.01 -7.15
CA LYS A 86 3.33 4.19 -6.29
C LYS A 86 1.86 4.36 -5.90
N PRO A 87 1.56 4.97 -4.74
CA PRO A 87 0.18 5.27 -4.37
C PRO A 87 -0.38 6.43 -5.20
N ASP A 88 -1.69 6.41 -5.44
CA ASP A 88 -2.44 7.47 -6.13
C ASP A 88 -2.99 8.50 -5.12
N TYR A 89 -3.34 8.04 -3.92
CA TYR A 89 -3.95 8.83 -2.85
C TYR A 89 -3.34 8.49 -1.49
N SER A 90 -3.48 9.42 -0.54
CA SER A 90 -3.46 9.09 0.88
C SER A 90 -4.80 9.41 1.54
N ILE A 91 -5.22 8.55 2.45
CA ILE A 91 -6.39 8.71 3.31
C ILE A 91 -5.85 8.80 4.74
N THR A 92 -5.97 9.96 5.37
CA THR A 92 -5.59 10.15 6.77
C THR A 92 -6.82 10.14 7.65
N LEU A 93 -6.89 9.19 8.58
CA LEU A 93 -7.94 9.06 9.58
C LEU A 93 -7.49 9.73 10.88
N PHE A 94 -8.26 10.69 11.36
CA PHE A 94 -8.00 11.38 12.62
C PHE A 94 -8.98 10.95 13.70
N SER A 95 -8.45 10.75 14.90
CA SER A 95 -9.20 10.65 16.15
C SER A 95 -8.51 11.50 17.22
N LEU A 96 -9.18 11.76 18.34
CA LEU A 96 -8.58 12.50 19.46
C LEU A 96 -7.30 11.87 20.01
N LYS A 97 -7.13 10.55 19.84
CA LYS A 97 -6.04 9.78 20.47
C LYS A 97 -4.95 9.38 19.48
N ASP A 98 -5.26 9.38 18.20
CA ASP A 98 -4.42 8.72 17.21
C ASP A 98 -4.68 9.22 15.79
N THR A 99 -3.71 9.00 14.92
CA THR A 99 -3.80 9.29 13.49
C THR A 99 -3.28 8.09 12.71
N LEU A 100 -4.04 7.66 11.71
CA LEU A 100 -3.65 6.59 10.79
C LEU A 100 -3.65 7.12 9.36
N GLU A 101 -2.48 7.11 8.72
CA GLU A 101 -2.35 7.40 7.30
C GLU A 101 -2.33 6.10 6.50
N LEU A 102 -3.21 6.02 5.50
CA LEU A 102 -3.35 4.93 4.56
C LEU A 102 -2.99 5.40 3.15
N MET A 103 -1.99 4.79 2.56
CA MET A 103 -1.62 4.97 1.15
C MET A 103 -2.47 4.05 0.29
N VAL A 104 -3.15 4.60 -0.72
CA VAL A 104 -3.99 3.85 -1.65
C VAL A 104 -3.20 3.57 -2.92
N TYR A 105 -2.98 2.29 -3.21
CA TYR A 105 -2.25 1.84 -4.40
C TYR A 105 -3.24 1.36 -5.47
N PRO A 106 -2.98 1.68 -6.76
CA PRO A 106 -3.78 1.16 -7.86
C PRO A 106 -3.62 -0.36 -7.94
N THR A 107 -4.73 -1.04 -8.19
CA THR A 107 -4.77 -2.48 -8.40
C THR A 107 -5.56 -2.79 -9.67
N PRO A 108 -5.11 -3.77 -10.49
CA PRO A 108 -5.85 -4.19 -11.68
C PRO A 108 -7.14 -4.95 -11.33
N ILE A 109 -7.36 -5.28 -10.05
CA ILE A 109 -8.53 -6.02 -9.59
C ILE A 109 -9.66 -5.04 -9.27
N GLU A 110 -10.78 -5.14 -9.97
CA GLU A 110 -11.84 -4.14 -10.01
C GLU A 110 -12.55 -3.90 -8.68
N ASP A 111 -12.80 -4.96 -7.91
CA ASP A 111 -13.50 -4.92 -6.62
C ASP A 111 -12.58 -4.59 -5.43
N LYS A 112 -11.27 -4.46 -5.69
CA LYS A 112 -10.26 -4.28 -4.65
C LYS A 112 -9.63 -2.91 -4.69
N ILE A 113 -9.16 -2.51 -3.53
CA ILE A 113 -8.12 -1.51 -3.36
C ILE A 113 -7.00 -2.11 -2.52
N GLU A 114 -5.77 -1.67 -2.77
CA GLU A 114 -4.64 -1.99 -1.91
C GLU A 114 -4.35 -0.78 -1.03
N LEU A 115 -4.44 -0.99 0.29
CA LEU A 115 -4.14 0.01 1.29
C LEU A 115 -2.81 -0.33 1.95
N GLY A 116 -1.99 0.68 2.23
CA GLY A 116 -0.74 0.52 2.94
C GLY A 116 -0.58 1.50 4.07
N PHE A 117 0.03 1.06 5.17
CA PHE A 117 0.35 1.91 6.30
C PHE A 117 1.77 1.63 6.78
N THR A 118 2.38 2.63 7.41
CA THR A 118 3.72 2.51 7.96
C THR A 118 3.63 2.24 9.45
N GLU A 119 4.45 1.33 9.96
CA GLU A 119 4.56 1.14 11.41
C GLU A 119 4.88 2.46 12.12
N LYS A 120 4.20 2.69 13.25
CA LYS A 120 4.46 3.86 14.08
C LYS A 120 5.90 3.88 14.56
N TYR A 121 6.44 5.07 14.72
CA TYR A 121 7.76 5.27 15.30
C TYR A 121 7.78 4.76 16.75
N ASP A 122 8.76 3.90 17.07
CA ASP A 122 9.00 3.42 18.43
C ASP A 122 10.14 4.22 19.07
N PRO A 123 9.87 5.14 20.02
CA PRO A 123 10.91 5.93 20.68
C PRO A 123 11.85 5.06 21.54
N LYS A 124 11.44 3.86 21.94
CA LYS A 124 12.30 2.91 22.67
C LYS A 124 13.25 2.17 21.74
N ASN A 125 12.95 2.14 20.44
CA ASN A 125 13.81 1.55 19.42
C ASN A 125 13.89 2.46 18.18
N PRO A 126 14.56 3.62 18.29
CA PRO A 126 14.57 4.64 17.25
C PRO A 126 15.24 4.19 15.94
N MET A 127 16.08 3.16 16.01
CA MET A 127 16.78 2.59 14.86
C MET A 127 16.00 1.43 14.21
N LYS A 128 14.83 1.05 14.75
CA LYS A 128 13.99 0.04 14.15
C LYS A 128 13.49 0.54 12.79
N THR A 129 13.81 -0.20 11.73
CA THR A 129 13.25 0.04 10.41
C THR A 129 11.73 -0.01 10.47
N ARG A 130 11.07 1.08 10.07
CA ARG A 130 9.61 1.14 9.93
C ARG A 130 9.22 0.37 8.68
N LEU A 131 8.46 -0.70 8.87
CA LEU A 131 7.95 -1.50 7.78
C LEU A 131 6.68 -0.87 7.21
N VAL A 132 6.51 -0.99 5.90
CA VAL A 132 5.25 -0.68 5.22
C VAL A 132 4.46 -1.97 5.11
N HIS A 133 3.35 -2.01 5.81
CA HIS A 133 2.37 -3.08 5.74
C HIS A 133 1.30 -2.73 4.73
N ARG A 134 0.72 -3.74 4.11
CA ARG A 134 -0.32 -3.55 3.11
C ARG A 134 -1.36 -4.65 3.17
N PHE A 135 -2.58 -4.30 2.81
CA PHE A 135 -3.75 -5.18 2.83
C PHE A 135 -4.75 -4.76 1.75
N TYR A 136 -5.68 -5.66 1.45
CA TYR A 136 -6.76 -5.43 0.50
C TYR A 136 -8.07 -5.21 1.22
N MET A 137 -8.84 -4.27 0.67
CA MET A 137 -10.19 -3.95 1.11
C MET A 137 -11.09 -3.78 -0.13
N ASN A 138 -12.40 -3.86 0.07
CA ASN A 138 -13.37 -3.54 -0.97
C ASN A 138 -13.19 -2.08 -1.41
N ARG A 139 -13.29 -1.84 -2.72
CA ARG A 139 -13.14 -0.52 -3.34
C ARG A 139 -14.23 0.50 -2.92
N GLU A 140 -15.36 0.05 -2.40
CA GLU A 140 -16.49 0.89 -1.97
C GLU A 140 -16.06 2.10 -1.10
N ILE A 141 -15.01 1.95 -0.28
CA ILE A 141 -14.49 3.06 0.52
C ILE A 141 -14.04 4.26 -0.32
N LEU A 142 -13.51 4.06 -1.53
CA LEU A 142 -13.14 5.17 -2.41
C LEU A 142 -14.36 5.84 -3.05
N GLU A 143 -15.46 5.11 -3.20
CA GLU A 143 -16.72 5.66 -3.70
C GLU A 143 -17.38 6.57 -2.66
N LEU A 144 -17.17 6.31 -1.37
CA LEU A 144 -17.62 7.17 -0.27
C LEU A 144 -16.85 8.50 -0.17
N LEU A 145 -15.69 8.60 -0.84
CA LEU A 145 -14.77 9.74 -0.74
C LEU A 145 -14.83 10.68 -1.95
N ARG A 146 -15.68 10.40 -2.95
CA ARG A 146 -15.83 11.15 -4.21
C ARG A 146 -17.25 11.71 -4.36
#